data_AF-A0A380AMB2-F1
#
_entry.id   AF-A0A380AMB2-F1
#
_cell.length_a   1.000
_cell.length_b   1.000
_cell.length_c   1.000
_cell.angle_alpha   90.00
_cell.angle_beta   90.00
_cell.angle_gamma   90.00
#
_symmetry.space_group_name_H-M   'P 1'
#
loop_
_entity.id
_entity.type
_entity.pdbx_description
1 polymer ?
#
loop_
_entity_poly.entity_id
_entity_poly.type
_entity_poly.pdbx_seq_one_letter_code
_entity_poly.pdbx_strand_id
1 'polypeptide(L)'
;MLTKMALIPVKTVVTERQELLRKPEWMKIKLPADSTRIQGIKAAMRKNGLHSVCEEASCPNLSECFNHGTATFMILGAICTRRCPFCDVAPRPPDRARRQRAGKAGANHRRHGAALRGDHLG
;
A
#
# COMPACT_ATOMS: atom_id res chain seq x y z
N MET A 1 24.93 -15.02 -15.12
CA MET A 1 24.23 -14.26 -14.05
C MET A 1 22.83 -13.76 -14.43
N LEU A 2 22.42 -13.76 -15.71
CA LEU A 2 21.06 -13.33 -16.14
C LEU A 2 19.97 -14.41 -16.12
N THR A 3 20.32 -15.68 -15.89
CA THR A 3 19.36 -16.81 -15.93
C THR A 3 18.52 -16.99 -14.65
N LYS A 4 18.84 -16.29 -13.56
CA LYS A 4 18.13 -16.44 -12.26
C LYS A 4 16.86 -15.58 -12.14
N MET A 5 16.58 -14.72 -13.13
CA MET A 5 15.34 -13.94 -13.22
C MET A 5 14.37 -14.56 -14.24
N ALA A 6 14.30 -15.89 -14.30
CA ALA A 6 13.28 -16.56 -15.09
C ALA A 6 11.90 -16.08 -14.62
N LEU A 7 11.17 -15.44 -15.53
CA LEU A 7 9.79 -15.02 -15.32
C LEU A 7 8.98 -16.27 -14.98
N ILE A 8 8.57 -16.43 -13.73
CA ILE A 8 7.54 -17.43 -13.40
C ILE A 8 6.29 -16.96 -14.13
N PRO A 9 5.76 -17.72 -15.10
CA PRO A 9 4.54 -17.34 -15.80
C PRO A 9 3.38 -17.54 -14.83
N VAL A 10 3.08 -16.50 -14.06
CA VAL A 10 1.94 -16.52 -13.15
C VAL A 10 0.70 -16.35 -14.01
N LYS A 11 -0.01 -17.45 -14.24
CA LYS A 11 -1.39 -17.39 -14.70
C LYS A 11 -2.22 -16.85 -13.55
N THR A 12 -2.68 -15.61 -13.66
CA THR A 12 -3.70 -15.08 -12.75
C THR A 12 -5.02 -15.76 -13.10
N VAL A 13 -5.24 -16.95 -12.53
CA VAL A 13 -6.51 -17.64 -12.63
C VAL A 13 -7.47 -16.87 -11.72
N VAL A 14 -8.53 -16.31 -12.30
CA VAL A 14 -9.55 -15.61 -11.52
C VAL A 14 -10.37 -16.70 -10.82
N THR A 15 -10.01 -17.02 -9.58
CA THR A 15 -10.75 -17.98 -8.76
C THR A 15 -12.13 -17.42 -8.45
N GLU A 16 -13.18 -18.17 -8.77
CA GLU A 16 -14.54 -17.78 -8.43
C GLU A 16 -14.72 -17.71 -6.91
N ARG A 17 -15.58 -16.80 -6.45
CA ARG A 17 -15.72 -16.53 -5.00
C ARG A 17 -16.19 -17.76 -4.20
N GLN A 18 -16.84 -18.72 -4.86
CA GLN A 18 -17.26 -20.00 -4.28
C GLN A 18 -16.08 -20.94 -3.97
N GLU A 19 -14.93 -20.79 -4.63
CA GLU A 19 -13.73 -21.62 -4.44
C GLU A 19 -12.71 -21.02 -3.46
N LEU A 20 -12.95 -19.82 -2.93
CA LEU A 20 -12.04 -19.19 -1.97
C LEU A 20 -12.10 -19.91 -0.62
N LEU A 21 -11.07 -20.70 -0.33
CA LEU A 21 -10.87 -21.32 0.97
C LEU A 21 -10.82 -20.23 2.05
N ARG A 22 -11.59 -20.42 3.12
CA ARG A 22 -11.55 -19.53 4.29
C ARG A 22 -10.20 -19.64 4.97
N LYS A 23 -9.68 -18.50 5.42
CA LYS A 23 -8.46 -18.47 6.24
C LYS A 23 -8.71 -19.26 7.54
N PRO A 24 -7.77 -20.14 7.96
CA PRO A 24 -7.91 -20.89 9.20
C PRO A 24 -7.87 -19.94 10.40
N GLU A 25 -8.48 -20.35 11.52
CA GLU A 25 -8.61 -19.49 12.71
C GLU A 25 -7.26 -19.04 13.27
N TRP A 26 -6.25 -19.91 13.28
CA TRP A 26 -4.91 -19.59 13.80
C TRP A 26 -4.15 -18.52 13.01
N MET A 27 -4.57 -18.22 11.77
CA MET A 27 -3.96 -17.19 10.93
C MET A 27 -4.59 -15.80 11.14
N LYS A 28 -5.70 -15.72 11.87
CA LYS A 28 -6.39 -14.44 12.12
C LYS A 28 -5.75 -13.71 13.28
N ILE A 29 -5.54 -12.41 13.11
CA ILE A 29 -5.07 -11.53 14.17
C ILE A 29 -6.24 -10.96 14.97
N LYS A 30 -5.97 -10.58 16.23
CA LYS A 30 -6.87 -9.78 17.04
C LYS A 30 -6.52 -8.31 16.86
N LEU A 31 -7.50 -7.49 16.52
CA LEU A 31 -7.30 -6.04 16.46
C LEU A 31 -7.17 -5.48 17.89
N PRO A 32 -6.25 -4.53 18.13
CA PRO A 32 -6.11 -3.92 19.45
C PRO A 32 -7.33 -3.05 19.78
N ALA A 33 -7.66 -2.97 21.07
CA ALA A 33 -8.74 -2.10 21.55
C ALA A 33 -8.39 -0.61 21.39
N ASP A 34 -7.12 -0.26 21.62
CA ASP A 34 -6.59 1.08 21.41
C ASP A 34 -5.84 1.18 20.08
N SER A 35 -6.18 2.22 19.31
CA SER A 35 -5.55 2.54 18.02
C SER A 35 -4.80 3.87 18.03
N THR A 36 -4.70 4.55 19.16
CA THR A 36 -4.13 5.90 19.28
C THR A 36 -2.69 5.96 18.76
N ARG A 37 -1.82 5.01 19.15
CA ARG A 37 -0.44 4.93 18.65
C ARG A 37 -0.37 4.65 17.15
N ILE A 38 -1.20 3.72 16.67
CA ILE A 38 -1.30 3.39 15.23
C ILE A 38 -1.68 4.64 14.44
N GLN A 39 -2.70 5.38 14.90
CA GLN A 39 -3.15 6.61 14.27
C GLN A 39 -2.07 7.69 14.30
N GLY A 40 -1.33 7.82 15.41
CA GLY A 40 -0.22 8.74 15.55
C GLY A 40 0.89 8.50 14.52
N ILE A 41 1.34 7.25 14.37
CA ILE A 41 2.36 6.87 13.37
C ILE A 41 1.84 7.11 11.96
N LYS A 42 0.60 6.71 11.66
CA LYS A 42 -0.03 6.96 10.36
C LYS A 42 -0.14 8.46 10.05
N ALA A 43 -0.49 9.27 11.04
CA ALA A 43 -0.56 10.73 10.88
C ALA A 43 0.83 11.33 10.63
N ALA A 44 1.84 10.90 11.37
CA ALA A 44 3.22 11.33 11.17
C ALA A 44 3.75 10.96 9.77
N MET A 45 3.47 9.76 9.28
CA MET A 45 3.86 9.35 7.93
C MET A 45 3.19 10.20 6.86
N ARG A 46 1.86 10.41 6.96
CA ARG A 46 1.12 11.29 6.02
C ARG A 46 1.62 12.72 6.04
N LYS A 47 1.89 13.27 7.22
CA LYS A 47 2.44 14.63 7.38
C LYS A 47 3.77 14.80 6.65
N ASN A 48 4.61 13.76 6.63
CA ASN A 48 5.92 13.78 6.01
C ASN A 48 5.94 13.21 4.57
N GLY A 49 4.79 12.86 3.99
CA GLY A 49 4.73 12.25 2.65
C GLY A 49 5.44 10.89 2.56
N LEU A 50 5.53 10.15 3.66
CA LEU A 50 6.19 8.85 3.72
C LEU A 50 5.20 7.72 3.47
N HIS A 51 5.72 6.65 2.86
CA HIS A 51 4.99 5.40 2.63
C HIS A 51 5.58 4.29 3.48
N SER A 52 4.77 3.30 3.83
CA SER A 52 5.19 2.15 4.64
C SER A 52 4.69 0.86 4.03
N VAL A 53 5.57 -0.13 3.91
CA VAL A 53 5.19 -1.47 3.41
C VAL A 53 4.15 -2.13 4.32
N CYS A 54 4.09 -1.73 5.60
CA CYS A 54 3.06 -2.21 6.52
C CYS A 54 1.65 -1.85 6.03
N GLU A 55 1.47 -0.64 5.47
CA GLU A 55 0.20 -0.17 4.93
C GLU A 55 -0.01 -0.62 3.48
N GLU A 56 1.00 -0.46 2.62
CA GLU A 56 0.87 -0.72 1.17
C GLU A 56 0.74 -2.21 0.84
N ALA A 57 1.14 -3.12 1.73
CA ALA A 57 1.09 -4.57 1.51
C ALA A 57 0.08 -5.30 2.42
N SER A 58 -0.85 -4.58 3.05
CA SER A 58 -1.88 -5.16 3.93
C SER A 58 -1.32 -6.05 5.04
N CYS A 59 -0.22 -5.62 5.67
CA CYS A 59 0.52 -6.44 6.62
C CYS A 59 -0.35 -6.78 7.85
N PRO A 60 -0.50 -8.08 8.20
CA PRO A 60 -1.31 -8.48 9.36
C PRO A 60 -0.70 -8.03 10.69
N ASN A 61 0.59 -7.72 10.74
CA ASN A 61 1.29 -7.33 11.97
C ASN A 61 1.34 -5.81 12.19
N LEU A 62 0.67 -5.03 11.34
CA LEU A 62 0.71 -3.56 11.40
C LEU A 62 0.37 -3.03 12.79
N SER A 63 -0.67 -3.58 13.44
CA SER A 63 -1.12 -3.13 14.75
C SER A 63 -0.05 -3.33 15.83
N GLU A 64 0.61 -4.48 15.83
CA GLU A 64 1.68 -4.80 16.78
C GLU A 64 2.89 -3.90 16.54
N CYS A 65 3.40 -3.87 15.30
CA CYS A 65 4.58 -3.08 14.96
C CYS A 65 4.39 -1.60 15.31
N PHE A 66 3.26 -1.00 14.92
CA PHE A 66 3.02 0.42 15.16
C PHE A 66 2.79 0.72 16.65
N ASN A 67 2.13 -0.18 17.39
CA ASN A 67 1.99 0.01 18.84
C ASN A 67 3.34 -0.02 19.57
N HIS A 68 4.32 -0.74 19.02
CA HIS A 68 5.70 -0.78 19.52
C HIS A 68 6.59 0.35 18.98
N GLY A 69 6.05 1.28 18.17
CA GLY A 69 6.83 2.38 17.60
C GLY A 69 7.68 2.00 16.39
N THR A 70 7.46 0.82 15.80
CA THR A 70 8.24 0.29 14.67
C THR A 70 7.48 0.44 13.36
N ALA A 71 8.12 1.04 12.36
CA ALA A 71 7.59 1.16 11.00
C ALA A 71 8.70 0.88 9.96
N THR A 72 8.32 0.26 8.84
CA THR A 72 9.23 0.01 7.71
C THR A 72 8.86 0.92 6.54
N PHE A 73 9.70 1.90 6.27
CA PHE A 73 9.44 2.91 5.25
C PHE A 73 9.78 2.43 3.83
N MET A 74 9.02 2.93 2.86
CA MET A 74 9.27 2.79 1.42
C MET A 74 9.78 4.11 0.87
N ILE A 75 11.05 4.13 0.45
CA ILE A 75 11.74 5.37 0.02
C ILE A 75 11.37 5.85 -1.39
N LEU A 76 10.87 4.97 -2.27
CA LEU A 76 10.55 5.30 -3.67
C LEU A 76 9.05 5.49 -3.94
N GLY A 77 8.28 5.70 -2.87
CA GLY A 77 6.82 5.85 -2.94
C GLY A 77 6.04 4.53 -2.90
N ALA A 78 4.71 4.62 -3.04
CA ALA A 78 3.79 3.49 -2.94
C ALA A 78 3.70 2.60 -4.19
N ILE A 79 4.17 3.06 -5.36
CA ILE A 79 3.94 2.37 -6.64
C ILE A 79 5.14 1.53 -7.04
N CYS A 80 4.93 0.23 -7.20
CA CYS A 80 5.95 -0.69 -7.70
C CYS A 80 5.85 -0.81 -9.24
N THR A 81 6.99 -0.79 -9.93
CA THR A 81 7.04 -1.05 -11.39
C THR A 81 7.04 -2.54 -11.73
N ARG A 82 7.34 -3.39 -10.74
CA ARG A 82 7.21 -4.85 -10.85
C ARG A 82 5.82 -5.29 -10.44
N ARG A 83 5.42 -6.49 -10.88
CA ARG A 83 4.12 -7.10 -10.58
C ARG A 83 4.30 -8.51 -10.04
N CYS A 84 4.92 -8.61 -8.87
CA CYS A 84 5.12 -9.90 -8.21
C CYS A 84 3.75 -10.49 -7.83
N PRO A 85 3.50 -11.77 -8.11
CA PRO A 85 2.18 -12.38 -7.96
C PRO A 85 1.69 -12.48 -6.50
N PHE A 86 2.62 -12.44 -5.56
CA PHE A 86 2.38 -12.53 -4.12
C PHE A 86 2.34 -11.17 -3.43
N CYS A 87 2.71 -10.09 -4.13
CA CYS A 87 2.91 -8.78 -3.52
C CYS A 87 1.64 -7.94 -3.68
N ASP A 88 1.15 -7.39 -2.57
CA ASP A 88 -0.07 -6.58 -2.53
C ASP A 88 0.20 -5.08 -2.77
N VAL A 89 1.47 -4.68 -2.89
CA VAL A 89 1.84 -3.30 -3.22
C VAL A 89 1.32 -2.91 -4.59
N ALA A 90 0.71 -1.72 -4.68
CA ALA A 90 0.09 -1.23 -5.90
C ALA A 90 1.07 -1.23 -7.10
N PRO A 91 0.79 -2.01 -8.16
CA PRO A 91 1.61 -1.98 -9.36
C PRO A 91 1.32 -0.71 -10.17
N ARG A 92 2.32 -0.24 -10.93
CA ARG A 92 2.13 0.82 -11.92
C ARG A 92 0.97 0.42 -12.85
N PRO A 93 -0.07 1.27 -13.01
CA PRO A 93 -1.14 1.00 -13.95
C PRO A 93 -0.59 0.88 -15.37
N PRO A 94 -1.10 -0.05 -16.20
CA PRO A 94 -0.74 -0.10 -17.61
C PRO A 94 -1.13 1.22 -18.31
N ASP A 95 -0.37 1.64 -19.32
CA ASP A 95 -0.56 2.95 -19.98
C ASP A 95 -1.98 3.17 -20.53
N ARG A 96 -2.67 2.09 -20.93
CA ARG A 96 -4.08 2.15 -21.35
C ARG A 96 -5.02 2.53 -20.20
N ALA A 97 -4.76 2.05 -18.98
CA ALA A 97 -5.50 2.43 -17.79
C ALA A 97 -5.16 3.85 -17.33
N ARG A 98 -3.93 4.35 -17.60
CA ARG A 98 -3.55 5.75 -17.36
C ARG A 98 -4.39 6.72 -18.22
N ARG A 99 -4.68 6.37 -19.49
CA ARG A 99 -5.57 7.17 -20.36
C ARG A 99 -7.00 7.26 -19.82
N GLN A 100 -7.55 6.15 -19.34
CA GLN A 100 -8.92 6.13 -18.79
C GLN A 100 -9.00 6.78 -17.40
N ARG A 101 -7.95 6.65 -16.59
CA ARG A 101 -7.85 7.34 -15.30
C ARG A 101 -7.48 8.81 -15.43
N ALA A 102 -6.89 9.29 -16.51
CA ALA A 102 -6.66 10.73 -16.69
C ALA A 102 -7.95 11.56 -16.60
N GLY A 103 -9.11 10.97 -16.96
CA GLY A 103 -10.43 11.60 -16.76
C GLY A 103 -11.02 11.48 -15.34
N LYS A 104 -10.46 10.63 -14.46
CA LYS A 104 -10.97 10.36 -13.09
C LYS A 104 -9.94 10.54 -11.97
N ALA A 105 -8.66 10.75 -12.29
CA ALA A 105 -7.54 10.93 -11.37
C ALA A 105 -7.52 12.32 -10.71
N GLY A 106 -8.67 12.98 -10.66
CA GLY A 106 -8.87 14.25 -10.01
C GLY A 106 -9.42 14.16 -8.58
N ALA A 107 -9.86 12.98 -8.10
CA ALA A 107 -10.70 12.92 -6.89
C ALA A 107 -10.04 12.33 -5.63
N ASN A 108 -9.05 11.42 -5.73
CA ASN A 108 -8.49 10.78 -4.53
C ASN A 108 -7.00 11.10 -4.24
N HIS A 109 -6.31 11.81 -5.14
CA HIS A 109 -4.94 12.29 -4.93
C HIS A 109 -4.86 13.82 -4.72
N ARG A 110 -6.00 14.52 -4.69
CA ARG A 110 -6.10 15.98 -4.53
C ARG A 110 -6.45 16.45 -3.11
N ARG A 111 -6.32 15.63 -2.07
CA ARG A 111 -6.44 16.10 -0.68
C ARG A 111 -5.11 16.27 0.06
N HIS A 112 -3.97 15.89 -0.53
CA HIS A 112 -2.65 16.06 0.09
C HIS A 112 -1.69 16.96 -0.71
N GLY A 113 -2.11 17.53 -1.84
CA GLY A 113 -1.29 18.42 -2.68
C GLY A 113 -1.71 19.89 -2.72
N ALA A 114 -2.66 20.32 -1.89
CA ALA A 114 -3.24 21.67 -1.92
C ALA A 114 -3.01 22.50 -0.64
N ALA A 115 -2.02 22.15 0.17
CA ALA A 115 -1.70 22.87 1.42
C ALA A 115 -0.25 23.40 1.48
N LEU A 116 0.44 23.54 0.34
CA LEU A 116 1.83 24.05 0.28
C LEU A 116 2.02 25.19 -0.72
N ARG A 117 0.99 26.02 -0.96
CA ARG A 117 1.17 27.30 -1.66
C ARG A 117 0.42 28.40 -0.93
N GLY A 118 1.20 29.23 -0.25
CA GLY A 118 0.80 30.56 0.22
C GLY A 118 0.79 30.70 1.73
N ASP A 119 1.98 30.84 2.34
CA ASP A 119 2.18 31.57 3.61
C ASP A 119 3.66 32.00 3.75
N HIS A 120 4.24 32.49 2.65
CA HIS A 120 5.47 33.26 2.67
C HIS A 120 5.35 34.37 1.63
N LEU A 121 4.85 35.52 2.07
CA LEU A 121 5.10 36.87 1.54
C LEU A 121 4.31 37.86 2.42
N GLY A 122 5.02 38.62 3.26
CA GLY A 122 4.47 39.70 4.09
C GLY A 122 4.76 39.53 5.57
#